data_AF-A0A958AY14-F1
#
_entry.id   AF-A0A958AY14-F1
#
_cell.length_a   1.000
_cell.length_b   1.000
_cell.length_c   1.000
_cell.angle_alpha   90.00
_cell.angle_beta   90.00
_cell.angle_gamma   90.00
#
_symmetry.space_group_name_H-M   'P 1'
#
loop_
_entity.id
_entity.type
_entity.pdbx_description
1 polymer ?
#
loop_
_entity_poly.entity_id
_entity_poly.type
_entity_poly.pdbx_seq_one_letter_code
_entity_poly.pdbx_strand_id
1 'polypeptide(L)'
;MMTRRKIATVFVVLVVVAIAATSLVNAGSFTNQESPEAAPTPSAPGFYLVGSKNLEPLDFNHSGDLQSFSWATLNPAQGQYNWSAIDNYLDQHYWPPGPGQPGKKVGITITTYDGRYDGGAEAMPAWVRQQANTTLPGVLTEAVHNGNFESDLANWSTEGTASITTSNPHGGSKAARLGGTPNSTSRLLQYSVLIPKTLSSGSFTYWWRTEATSPDPDDRLIVEILDGADVVATVQNQSNFTTQGWQQKTFNVVPYDGHYATLRFTVINDGDANALSVVVDDVGLTVQPIIPKYWSAAYLSPYQTFIQELGSRYRNEPRLEFVGIGSGMYGETIPVNNADDPALLAAGLTSDLWITTVNAITQYYRDAFSQGGTLRKILMLQAAPFFREASERRDFSAFAAARDVGISNNGLYFDWNFAETYQYNAPSNLWRTAYYDAILEHGDRVPTAFETYGYMLGASPSIAMGGGPADNFYWGVLNALDKHVDYIRMSSYSDWYLGAN
;
A
#
# COMPACT_ATOMS: atom_id res chain seq x y z
N MET A 1 -67.61 -31.58 -5.96
CA MET A 1 -66.65 -31.01 -6.94
C MET A 1 -65.48 -30.42 -6.16
N MET A 2 -64.28 -31.00 -6.35
CA MET A 2 -62.92 -30.48 -6.12
C MET A 2 -62.49 -29.88 -4.74
N THR A 3 -61.87 -30.76 -3.95
CA THR A 3 -60.58 -30.70 -3.22
C THR A 3 -59.80 -29.39 -2.97
N ARG A 4 -59.35 -29.31 -1.71
CA ARG A 4 -58.24 -28.55 -1.08
C ARG A 4 -56.92 -28.47 -1.89
N ARG A 5 -56.26 -27.30 -1.84
CA ARG A 5 -54.78 -27.16 -1.69
C ARG A 5 -54.43 -26.00 -0.75
N LYS A 6 -53.35 -26.23 0.02
CA LYS A 6 -52.72 -25.41 1.08
C LYS A 6 -52.19 -24.07 0.51
N ILE A 7 -51.92 -23.01 1.28
CA ILE A 7 -50.66 -22.79 2.04
C ILE A 7 -50.80 -21.51 2.91
N ALA A 8 -50.28 -21.60 4.13
CA ALA A 8 -50.12 -20.52 5.10
C ALA A 8 -48.85 -19.69 4.84
N THR A 9 -48.72 -18.55 5.54
CA THR A 9 -47.49 -17.78 5.88
C THR A 9 -47.37 -16.42 5.18
N VAL A 10 -47.82 -15.34 5.84
CA VAL A 10 -47.19 -14.00 5.81
C VAL A 10 -47.57 -13.26 7.10
N PHE A 11 -46.76 -13.33 8.16
CA PHE A 11 -46.78 -12.39 9.30
C PHE A 11 -45.52 -12.57 10.18
N VAL A 12 -44.32 -12.24 9.67
CA VAL A 12 -43.09 -12.12 10.49
C VAL A 12 -42.19 -10.93 10.09
N VAL A 13 -42.47 -10.16 9.04
CA VAL A 13 -41.47 -9.21 8.51
C VAL A 13 -41.43 -7.82 9.20
N LEU A 14 -42.27 -7.54 10.21
CA LEU A 14 -42.34 -6.19 10.82
C LEU A 14 -41.65 -6.01 12.18
N VAL A 15 -40.96 -7.02 12.72
CA VAL A 15 -40.28 -6.91 14.04
C VAL A 15 -38.74 -6.87 13.94
N VAL A 16 -38.14 -7.18 12.78
CA VAL A 16 -36.66 -7.18 12.63
C VAL A 16 -36.10 -5.82 12.18
N VAL A 17 -36.92 -4.91 11.65
CA VAL A 17 -36.45 -3.58 11.21
C VAL A 17 -36.33 -2.58 12.37
N ALA A 18 -36.97 -2.84 13.51
CA ALA A 18 -36.89 -1.95 14.69
C ALA A 18 -35.68 -2.21 15.60
N ILE A 19 -35.01 -3.37 15.48
CA ILE A 19 -33.85 -3.74 16.31
C ILE A 19 -32.52 -3.24 15.68
N ALA A 20 -32.49 -2.98 14.37
CA ALA A 20 -31.32 -2.43 13.69
C ALA A 20 -31.21 -0.88 13.73
N ALA A 21 -32.29 -0.18 14.09
CA ALA A 21 -32.31 1.29 14.17
C ALA A 21 -32.22 1.86 15.60
N THR A 22 -32.31 1.01 16.63
CA THR A 22 -32.23 1.42 18.04
C THR A 22 -30.85 1.29 18.66
N SER A 23 -29.86 0.74 17.94
CA SER A 23 -28.46 0.69 18.38
C SER A 23 -27.63 1.93 18.01
N LEU A 24 -28.21 2.93 17.33
CA LEU A 24 -27.51 4.17 16.94
C LEU A 24 -28.03 5.43 17.65
N VAL A 25 -28.98 5.31 18.58
CA VAL A 25 -29.54 6.45 19.33
C VAL A 25 -29.67 6.10 20.81
N ASN A 26 -28.53 5.91 21.48
CA ASN A 26 -28.48 5.99 22.94
C ASN A 26 -27.13 6.53 23.41
N ALA A 27 -26.77 7.71 22.90
CA ALA A 27 -25.79 8.58 23.55
C ALA A 27 -26.49 9.32 24.70
N GLY A 28 -26.83 8.59 25.76
CA GLY A 28 -27.43 9.12 26.98
C GLY A 28 -26.38 9.22 28.09
N SER A 29 -26.09 10.44 28.53
CA SER A 29 -25.45 10.86 29.78
C SER A 29 -24.60 9.84 30.54
N PHE A 30 -23.28 9.91 30.37
CA PHE A 30 -22.32 9.20 31.20
C PHE A 30 -22.15 9.90 32.56
N THR A 31 -22.74 9.32 33.61
CA THR A 31 -22.34 9.61 34.99
C THR A 31 -20.97 8.98 35.25
N ASN A 32 -20.08 9.75 35.91
CA ASN A 32 -18.72 9.38 36.35
C ASN A 32 -18.54 7.87 36.60
N GLN A 33 -18.01 7.19 35.60
CA GLN A 33 -17.57 5.80 35.69
C GLN A 33 -16.09 5.84 36.10
N GLU A 34 -15.72 5.05 37.11
CA GLU A 34 -14.33 4.88 37.55
C GLU A 34 -13.40 4.69 36.34
N SER A 35 -12.25 5.37 36.36
CA SER A 35 -11.24 5.27 35.30
C SER A 35 -10.95 3.79 35.00
N PRO A 36 -11.04 3.35 33.73
CA PRO A 36 -10.72 1.98 33.38
C PRO A 36 -9.28 1.64 33.79
N GLU A 37 -9.07 0.36 34.12
CA GLU A 37 -7.76 -0.27 34.33
C GLU A 37 -6.80 0.17 33.22
N ALA A 38 -5.58 0.57 33.60
CA ALA A 38 -4.59 1.14 32.68
C ALA A 38 -4.31 0.22 31.47
N ALA A 39 -3.90 0.82 30.34
CA ALA A 39 -3.46 0.08 29.16
C ALA A 39 -2.41 -0.98 29.51
N PRO A 40 -2.32 -2.11 28.77
CA PRO A 40 -1.27 -3.08 29.01
C PRO A 40 0.10 -2.41 28.97
N THR A 41 0.89 -2.60 30.04
CA THR A 41 2.23 -2.02 30.13
C THR A 41 3.17 -2.72 29.15
N PRO A 42 4.00 -1.97 28.39
CA PRO A 42 5.10 -2.51 27.61
C PRO A 42 5.97 -3.48 28.43
N SER A 43 6.21 -4.67 27.89
CA SER A 43 7.05 -5.70 28.51
C SER A 43 8.46 -5.74 27.93
N ALA A 44 8.62 -5.22 26.71
CA ALA A 44 9.88 -5.08 26.00
C ALA A 44 9.93 -3.77 25.20
N PRO A 45 9.91 -2.58 25.86
CA PRO A 45 10.10 -1.30 25.19
C PRO A 45 11.52 -1.20 24.59
N GLY A 46 11.69 -0.38 23.56
CA GLY A 46 12.97 -0.11 22.90
C GLY A 46 12.94 -0.25 21.38
N PHE A 47 14.07 -0.64 20.78
CA PHE A 47 14.21 -0.73 19.32
C PHE A 47 13.57 -2.01 18.77
N TYR A 48 12.79 -1.86 17.70
CA TYR A 48 12.21 -2.97 16.94
C TYR A 48 12.70 -2.94 15.50
N LEU A 49 13.27 -4.05 15.02
CA LEU A 49 13.80 -4.14 13.66
C LEU A 49 12.73 -4.61 12.68
N VAL A 50 12.45 -3.82 11.65
CA VAL A 50 11.41 -4.14 10.66
C VAL A 50 11.99 -4.97 9.52
N GLY A 51 11.25 -5.99 9.08
CA GLY A 51 11.57 -6.75 7.87
C GLY A 51 12.41 -8.01 8.12
N SER A 52 12.16 -8.71 9.22
CA SER A 52 12.63 -10.10 9.44
C SER A 52 14.16 -10.29 9.41
N LYS A 53 14.96 -9.34 9.89
CA LYS A 53 16.44 -9.48 9.94
C LYS A 53 16.92 -10.56 10.91
N ASN A 54 16.11 -10.93 11.90
CA ASN A 54 16.40 -11.91 12.95
C ASN A 54 17.79 -11.78 13.58
N LEU A 55 18.17 -10.55 13.96
CA LEU A 55 19.48 -10.33 14.58
C LEU A 55 19.50 -10.95 15.98
N GLU A 56 20.66 -11.46 16.40
CA GLU A 56 20.81 -12.03 17.74
C GLU A 56 20.95 -10.88 18.77
N PRO A 57 20.16 -10.87 19.86
CA PRO A 57 20.22 -9.81 20.86
C PRO A 57 21.57 -9.67 21.58
N LEU A 58 22.39 -10.73 21.58
CA LEU A 58 23.75 -10.68 22.15
C LEU A 58 24.71 -9.84 21.30
N ASP A 59 24.54 -9.89 19.98
CA ASP A 59 25.38 -9.15 19.05
C ASP A 59 24.84 -7.74 18.80
N PHE A 60 23.50 -7.59 18.83
CA PHE A 60 22.80 -6.34 18.55
C PHE A 60 21.79 -6.02 19.64
N ASN A 61 21.94 -4.88 20.33
CA ASN A 61 21.01 -4.51 21.39
C ASN A 61 19.67 -4.00 20.83
N HIS A 62 18.65 -4.85 20.79
CA HIS A 62 17.29 -4.52 20.33
C HIS A 62 16.25 -5.31 21.14
N SER A 63 15.06 -4.74 21.29
CA SER A 63 13.99 -5.29 22.13
C SER A 63 13.05 -6.23 21.37
N GLY A 64 13.03 -6.14 20.04
CA GLY A 64 12.20 -7.02 19.23
C GLY A 64 12.39 -6.92 17.73
N ASP A 65 11.72 -7.81 17.03
CA ASP A 65 11.55 -7.77 15.57
C ASP A 65 10.10 -7.42 15.22
N LEU A 66 9.89 -6.81 14.05
CA LEU A 66 8.58 -6.45 13.51
C LEU A 66 8.38 -7.01 12.11
N GLN A 67 7.21 -7.61 11.87
CA GLN A 67 6.78 -8.04 10.54
C GLN A 67 5.34 -7.60 10.23
N SER A 68 5.17 -7.07 9.02
CA SER A 68 3.85 -6.82 8.44
C SER A 68 3.32 -8.08 7.77
N PHE A 69 2.06 -8.42 8.03
CA PHE A 69 1.37 -9.52 7.38
C PHE A 69 0.16 -8.99 6.61
N SER A 70 -0.01 -9.44 5.36
CA SER A 70 -1.20 -9.10 4.60
C SER A 70 -2.40 -9.91 5.06
N TRP A 71 -3.58 -9.30 5.02
CA TRP A 71 -4.84 -9.98 5.30
C TRP A 71 -5.04 -11.19 4.36
N ALA A 72 -4.68 -11.06 3.09
CA ALA A 72 -4.73 -12.15 2.10
C ALA A 72 -3.90 -13.37 2.50
N THR A 73 -2.68 -13.15 3.01
CA THR A 73 -1.81 -14.26 3.45
C THR A 73 -2.37 -14.98 4.66
N LEU A 74 -2.95 -14.24 5.61
CA LEU A 74 -3.48 -14.80 6.85
C LEU A 74 -4.88 -15.39 6.69
N ASN A 75 -5.65 -14.96 5.69
CA ASN A 75 -7.02 -15.40 5.46
C ASN A 75 -7.28 -15.71 3.97
N PRO A 76 -6.59 -16.72 3.41
CA PRO A 76 -6.56 -16.98 1.96
C PRO A 76 -7.91 -17.37 1.36
N ALA A 77 -8.81 -17.94 2.18
CA ALA A 77 -10.17 -18.29 1.80
C ALA A 77 -11.14 -18.01 2.95
N GLN A 78 -12.42 -17.83 2.64
CA GLN A 78 -13.45 -17.53 3.64
C GLN A 78 -13.47 -18.60 4.75
N GLY A 79 -13.31 -18.17 6.00
CA GLY A 79 -13.24 -19.06 7.17
C GLY A 79 -11.99 -19.94 7.27
N GLN A 80 -11.00 -19.77 6.40
CA GLN A 80 -9.71 -20.46 6.46
C GLN A 80 -8.61 -19.49 6.84
N TYR A 81 -7.84 -19.83 7.86
CA TYR A 81 -6.79 -18.97 8.40
C TYR A 81 -5.44 -19.67 8.38
N ASN A 82 -4.42 -18.94 7.92
CA ASN A 82 -3.05 -19.42 7.81
C ASN A 82 -2.21 -18.89 8.97
N TRP A 83 -2.44 -19.43 10.17
CA TRP A 83 -1.75 -19.00 11.38
C TRP A 83 -0.27 -19.39 11.43
N SER A 84 0.14 -20.40 10.65
CA SER A 84 1.54 -20.81 10.60
C SER A 84 2.47 -19.69 10.13
N ALA A 85 1.99 -18.73 9.35
CA ALA A 85 2.78 -17.56 8.96
C ALA A 85 3.25 -16.74 10.18
N ILE A 86 2.35 -16.44 11.12
CA ILE A 86 2.69 -15.72 12.35
C ILE A 86 3.39 -16.66 13.34
N ASP A 87 2.92 -17.91 13.49
CA ASP A 87 3.49 -18.85 14.46
C ASP A 87 4.97 -19.14 14.14
N ASN A 88 5.30 -19.39 12.87
CA ASN A 88 6.69 -19.60 12.44
C ASN A 88 7.55 -18.36 12.67
N TYR A 89 6.99 -17.16 12.44
CA TYR A 89 7.71 -15.91 12.70
C TYR A 89 7.98 -15.74 14.20
N LEU A 90 6.99 -15.99 15.05
CA LEU A 90 7.16 -15.98 16.50
C LEU A 90 8.21 -17.00 16.96
N ASP A 91 8.20 -18.21 16.42
CA ASP A 91 9.19 -19.25 16.76
C ASP A 91 10.61 -18.86 16.37
N GLN A 92 10.78 -18.16 15.24
CA GLN A 92 12.09 -17.78 14.71
C GLN A 92 12.64 -16.50 15.35
N HIS A 93 11.78 -15.55 15.72
CA HIS A 93 12.17 -14.19 16.11
C HIS A 93 11.99 -13.89 17.59
N TYR A 94 11.31 -14.74 18.36
CA TYR A 94 11.28 -14.61 19.81
C TYR A 94 12.56 -15.19 20.42
N TRP A 95 13.14 -14.47 21.39
CA TRP A 95 14.22 -14.99 22.22
C TRP A 95 13.89 -14.80 23.70
N PRO A 96 13.86 -15.88 24.50
CA PRO A 96 13.59 -15.75 25.93
C PRO A 96 14.74 -15.00 26.62
N PRO A 97 14.45 -14.09 27.57
CA PRO A 97 15.49 -13.45 28.36
C PRO A 97 16.23 -14.48 29.23
N GLY A 98 17.54 -14.28 29.40
CA GLY A 98 18.41 -15.16 30.19
C GLY A 98 19.56 -14.41 30.87
N PRO A 99 20.35 -15.07 31.74
CA PRO A 99 21.50 -14.43 32.39
C PRO A 99 22.50 -13.90 31.35
N GLY A 100 22.69 -12.58 31.30
CA GLY A 100 23.56 -11.92 30.32
C GLY A 100 23.01 -11.88 28.90
N GLN A 101 21.78 -12.33 28.66
CA GLN A 101 21.11 -12.31 27.37
C GLN A 101 19.84 -11.46 27.44
N PRO A 102 19.84 -10.24 26.84
CA PRO A 102 18.59 -9.54 26.63
C PRO A 102 17.69 -10.42 25.75
N GLY A 103 16.47 -10.70 26.21
CA GLY A 103 15.47 -11.38 25.38
C GLY A 103 14.94 -10.43 24.31
N LYS A 104 14.26 -10.97 23.31
CA LYS A 104 13.52 -10.17 22.32
C LYS A 104 12.11 -10.67 22.11
N LYS A 105 11.19 -9.74 21.91
CA LYS A 105 9.78 -9.99 21.59
C LYS A 105 9.51 -9.76 20.11
N VAL A 106 8.27 -9.98 19.71
CA VAL A 106 7.81 -9.77 18.34
C VAL A 106 6.70 -8.73 18.33
N GLY A 107 6.77 -7.75 17.45
CA GLY A 107 5.62 -6.96 17.01
C GLY A 107 5.10 -7.51 15.68
N ILE A 108 3.80 -7.38 15.43
CA ILE A 108 3.25 -7.61 14.08
C ILE A 108 2.38 -6.43 13.66
N THR A 109 2.24 -6.16 12.36
CA THR A 109 1.22 -5.26 11.83
C THR A 109 0.39 -5.98 10.76
N ILE A 110 -0.83 -5.50 10.53
CA ILE A 110 -1.69 -6.01 9.47
C ILE A 110 -1.78 -4.97 8.34
N THR A 111 -1.56 -5.39 7.10
CA THR A 111 -1.86 -4.60 5.90
C THR A 111 -3.04 -5.20 5.15
N THR A 112 -3.89 -4.32 4.60
CA THR A 112 -5.06 -4.70 3.80
C THR A 112 -4.99 -4.16 2.37
N TYR A 113 -4.05 -3.24 2.10
CA TYR A 113 -3.78 -2.63 0.81
C TYR A 113 -2.36 -2.07 0.83
N ASP A 114 -1.56 -2.39 -0.17
CA ASP A 114 -0.14 -2.01 -0.22
C ASP A 114 0.10 -0.87 -1.21
N GLY A 115 -0.90 -0.05 -1.50
CA GLY A 115 -0.72 1.10 -2.37
C GLY A 115 -0.65 0.77 -3.87
N ARG A 116 -1.03 1.74 -4.68
CA ARG A 116 -1.04 1.69 -6.15
C ARG A 116 0.32 1.31 -6.76
N TYR A 117 1.40 1.73 -6.11
CA TYR A 117 2.78 1.64 -6.63
C TYR A 117 3.53 0.39 -6.16
N ASP A 118 2.90 -0.46 -5.36
CA ASP A 118 3.51 -1.66 -4.79
C ASP A 118 2.50 -2.83 -4.83
N GLY A 119 2.21 -3.49 -3.71
CA GLY A 119 1.35 -4.68 -3.66
C GLY A 119 -0.12 -4.44 -4.03
N GLY A 120 -0.59 -3.18 -4.06
CA GLY A 120 -1.96 -2.85 -4.42
C GLY A 120 -3.00 -3.59 -3.60
N ALA A 121 -4.06 -4.05 -4.24
CA ALA A 121 -5.12 -4.80 -3.58
C ALA A 121 -4.75 -6.26 -3.29
N GLU A 122 -3.54 -6.75 -3.63
CA GLU A 122 -3.17 -8.14 -3.34
C GLU A 122 -3.19 -8.45 -1.84
N ALA A 123 -2.95 -7.45 -1.00
CA ALA A 123 -2.99 -7.58 0.46
C ALA A 123 -4.37 -7.89 1.05
N MET A 124 -5.46 -7.64 0.31
CA MET A 124 -6.84 -8.00 0.69
C MET A 124 -7.21 -9.36 0.07
N PRO A 125 -7.78 -10.35 0.78
CA PRO A 125 -8.04 -11.67 0.21
C PRO A 125 -8.86 -11.65 -1.09
N ALA A 126 -8.49 -12.46 -2.08
CA ALA A 126 -9.17 -12.50 -3.39
C ALA A 126 -10.69 -12.73 -3.27
N TRP A 127 -11.12 -13.58 -2.33
CA TRP A 127 -12.54 -13.87 -2.07
C TRP A 127 -13.31 -12.67 -1.52
N VAL A 128 -12.63 -11.68 -0.92
CA VAL A 128 -13.23 -10.39 -0.51
C VAL A 128 -13.26 -9.44 -1.71
N ARG A 129 -12.17 -9.36 -2.50
CA ARG A 129 -12.09 -8.44 -3.67
C ARG A 129 -13.16 -8.71 -4.72
N GLN A 130 -13.56 -9.97 -4.85
CA GLN A 130 -14.59 -10.43 -5.79
C GLN A 130 -16.03 -10.14 -5.31
N GLN A 131 -16.22 -9.79 -4.04
CA GLN A 131 -17.54 -9.46 -3.52
C GLN A 131 -17.97 -8.07 -3.99
N ALA A 132 -19.26 -7.92 -4.29
CA ALA A 132 -19.80 -6.63 -4.65
C ALA A 132 -19.60 -5.62 -3.51
N ASN A 133 -19.24 -4.39 -3.87
CA ASN A 133 -19.12 -3.24 -2.97
C ASN A 133 -17.99 -3.35 -1.92
N THR A 134 -17.06 -4.30 -2.02
CA THR A 134 -15.84 -4.33 -1.18
C THR A 134 -14.71 -3.47 -1.75
N THR A 135 -14.76 -3.21 -3.06
CA THR A 135 -13.78 -2.42 -3.81
C THR A 135 -14.48 -1.38 -4.68
N LEU A 136 -13.69 -0.43 -5.17
CA LEU A 136 -14.06 0.49 -6.23
C LEU A 136 -12.89 0.67 -7.22
N PRO A 137 -13.16 1.06 -8.48
CA PRO A 137 -12.09 1.44 -9.41
C PRO A 137 -11.35 2.68 -8.88
N GLY A 138 -10.03 2.64 -8.89
CA GLY A 138 -9.19 3.81 -8.65
C GLY A 138 -9.23 4.81 -9.81
N VAL A 139 -8.31 5.77 -9.82
CA VAL A 139 -8.16 6.73 -10.93
C VAL A 139 -7.50 6.05 -12.13
N LEU A 140 -8.07 6.24 -13.32
CA LEU A 140 -7.45 5.84 -14.59
C LEU A 140 -6.24 6.74 -14.87
N THR A 141 -5.07 6.15 -15.11
CA THR A 141 -3.84 6.90 -15.40
C THR A 141 -3.18 6.45 -16.69
N GLU A 142 -2.57 7.39 -17.41
CA GLU A 142 -1.65 7.14 -18.51
C GLU A 142 -0.25 6.89 -17.95
N ALA A 143 0.32 5.71 -18.24
CA ALA A 143 1.61 5.27 -17.73
C ALA A 143 2.76 5.51 -18.73
N VAL A 144 2.46 5.74 -20.01
CA VAL A 144 3.46 6.07 -21.03
C VAL A 144 3.79 7.54 -21.00
N HIS A 145 5.08 7.85 -20.98
CA HIS A 145 5.57 9.22 -21.10
C HIS A 145 5.97 9.52 -22.54
N ASN A 146 5.59 10.69 -23.08
CA ASN A 146 5.96 11.13 -24.43
C ASN A 146 5.66 10.05 -25.51
N GLY A 147 4.50 9.41 -25.41
CA GLY A 147 4.09 8.38 -26.37
C GLY A 147 3.70 8.91 -27.75
N ASN A 148 3.49 10.22 -27.87
CA ASN A 148 3.24 10.95 -29.11
C ASN A 148 4.52 11.55 -29.74
N PHE A 149 5.70 11.33 -29.12
CA PHE A 149 7.01 11.73 -29.65
C PHE A 149 7.22 13.23 -29.96
N GLU A 150 6.35 14.11 -29.50
CA GLU A 150 6.47 15.57 -29.76
C GLU A 150 7.69 16.18 -29.05
N SER A 151 8.15 15.55 -27.97
CA SER A 151 9.41 15.86 -27.28
C SER A 151 10.59 15.01 -27.76
N ASP A 152 10.62 14.70 -29.06
CA ASP A 152 11.58 13.78 -29.67
C ASP A 152 11.57 12.42 -28.95
N LEU A 153 12.74 11.80 -28.73
CA LEU A 153 12.88 10.51 -28.04
C LEU A 153 13.05 10.66 -26.52
N ALA A 154 12.62 11.78 -25.92
CA ALA A 154 12.67 11.92 -24.46
C ALA A 154 11.87 10.79 -23.77
N ASN A 155 12.45 10.17 -22.74
CA ASN A 155 11.93 8.99 -22.03
C ASN A 155 11.89 7.69 -22.85
N TRP A 156 12.52 7.66 -24.02
CA TRP A 156 12.65 6.47 -24.85
C TRP A 156 14.13 6.13 -25.04
N SER A 157 14.48 4.87 -24.81
CA SER A 157 15.78 4.31 -25.17
C SER A 157 15.70 3.72 -26.57
N THR A 158 16.79 3.82 -27.32
CA THR A 158 16.88 3.36 -28.69
C THR A 158 18.12 2.51 -28.92
N GLU A 159 17.96 1.44 -29.72
CA GLU A 159 19.05 0.63 -30.26
C GLU A 159 18.92 0.54 -31.78
N GLY A 160 20.04 0.46 -32.49
CA GLY A 160 20.05 0.35 -33.95
C GLY A 160 19.51 1.59 -34.66
N THR A 161 18.72 1.39 -35.72
CA THR A 161 18.19 2.48 -36.55
C THR A 161 16.81 2.90 -36.02
N ALA A 162 16.78 3.60 -34.88
CA ALA A 162 15.58 4.24 -34.36
C ALA A 162 15.77 5.76 -34.29
N SER A 163 14.78 6.52 -34.78
CA SER A 163 14.88 7.97 -34.96
C SER A 163 13.50 8.64 -34.97
N ILE A 164 13.47 9.97 -34.93
CA ILE A 164 12.24 10.74 -35.16
C ILE A 164 12.03 10.97 -36.66
N THR A 165 10.78 10.88 -37.10
CA THR A 165 10.34 11.32 -38.41
C THR A 165 9.26 12.39 -38.28
N THR A 166 9.32 13.40 -39.15
CA THR A 166 8.25 14.40 -39.34
C THR A 166 7.43 14.11 -40.60
N SER A 167 7.74 13.02 -41.30
CA SER A 167 7.04 12.63 -42.52
C SER A 167 5.87 11.72 -42.17
N ASN A 168 4.66 12.25 -42.41
CA ASN A 168 3.39 11.53 -42.19
C ASN A 168 3.28 10.92 -40.78
N PRO A 169 3.41 11.71 -39.69
CA PRO A 169 3.05 11.26 -38.35
C PRO A 169 1.54 10.99 -38.26
N HIS A 170 1.11 10.18 -37.30
CA HIS A 170 -0.32 9.88 -37.12
C HIS A 170 -1.00 11.06 -36.41
N GLY A 171 -0.43 11.47 -35.28
CA GLY A 171 -0.81 12.64 -34.52
C GLY A 171 0.29 13.71 -34.57
N GLY A 172 -0.05 14.96 -34.26
CA GLY A 172 0.96 16.01 -34.07
C GLY A 172 1.89 16.24 -35.27
N SER A 173 3.19 16.37 -34.98
CA SER A 173 4.25 16.73 -35.93
C SER A 173 5.40 15.72 -36.00
N LYS A 174 5.46 14.76 -35.07
CA LYS A 174 6.56 13.79 -34.96
C LYS A 174 6.02 12.38 -34.71
N ALA A 175 6.78 11.39 -35.15
CA ALA A 175 6.58 9.97 -34.82
C ALA A 175 7.94 9.26 -34.71
N ALA A 176 7.99 8.09 -34.07
CA ALA A 176 9.20 7.29 -34.00
C ALA A 176 9.29 6.33 -35.20
N ARG A 177 10.44 6.29 -35.89
CA ARG A 177 10.73 5.39 -37.01
C ARG A 177 11.84 4.42 -36.64
N LEU A 178 11.60 3.13 -36.85
CA LEU A 178 12.53 2.03 -36.60
C LEU A 178 12.83 1.28 -37.91
N GLY A 179 14.05 0.75 -38.05
CA GLY A 179 14.44 -0.12 -39.18
C GLY A 179 14.78 0.63 -40.46
N GLY A 180 14.67 -0.06 -41.60
CA GLY A 180 15.04 0.46 -42.92
C GLY A 180 16.51 0.26 -43.31
N THR A 181 17.27 -0.46 -42.50
CA THR A 181 18.64 -0.87 -42.80
C THR A 181 18.68 -2.40 -42.91
N PRO A 182 19.12 -2.99 -44.04
CA PRO A 182 19.34 -4.43 -44.14
C PRO A 182 20.25 -4.98 -43.04
N ASN A 183 20.02 -6.22 -42.61
CA ASN A 183 20.84 -6.93 -41.62
C ASN A 183 20.95 -6.13 -40.31
N SER A 184 19.81 -5.69 -39.78
CA SER A 184 19.77 -4.84 -38.59
C SER A 184 18.66 -5.25 -37.63
N THR A 185 18.89 -4.99 -36.35
CA THR A 185 17.86 -5.01 -35.33
C THR A 185 17.76 -3.62 -34.74
N SER A 186 16.58 -3.02 -34.79
CA SER A 186 16.30 -1.70 -34.21
C SER A 186 15.30 -1.84 -33.09
N ARG A 187 15.51 -1.15 -31.98
CA ARG A 187 14.60 -1.19 -30.82
C ARG A 187 14.26 0.19 -30.31
N LEU A 188 13.04 0.32 -29.82
CA LEU A 188 12.53 1.48 -29.09
C LEU A 188 11.94 0.95 -27.78
N LEU A 189 12.43 1.45 -26.64
CA LEU A 189 12.07 0.96 -25.32
C LEU A 189 11.67 2.10 -24.39
N GLN A 190 10.62 1.90 -23.60
CA GLN A 190 10.34 2.73 -22.44
C GLN A 190 10.35 1.87 -21.19
N TYR A 191 11.25 2.21 -20.26
CA TYR A 191 11.43 1.51 -18.99
C TYR A 191 10.49 2.06 -17.91
N SER A 192 10.30 1.26 -16.86
CA SER A 192 9.60 1.67 -15.63
C SER A 192 8.15 2.12 -15.85
N VAL A 193 7.47 1.56 -16.84
CA VAL A 193 6.05 1.81 -17.09
C VAL A 193 5.22 0.98 -16.11
N LEU A 194 4.52 1.65 -15.20
CA LEU A 194 3.75 0.98 -14.15
C LEU A 194 2.47 0.33 -14.69
N ILE A 195 2.32 -0.97 -14.42
CA ILE A 195 1.07 -1.72 -14.49
C ILE A 195 0.72 -2.16 -13.05
N PRO A 196 -0.16 -1.42 -12.34
CA PRO A 196 -0.47 -1.72 -10.94
C PRO A 196 -1.00 -3.13 -10.73
N LYS A 197 -0.77 -3.74 -9.56
CA LYS A 197 -1.37 -5.01 -9.17
C LYS A 197 -2.89 -4.89 -9.02
N THR A 198 -3.60 -5.89 -9.50
CA THR A 198 -5.07 -6.03 -9.42
C THR A 198 -5.81 -4.91 -10.17
N LEU A 199 -5.87 -5.01 -11.49
CA LEU A 199 -6.55 -4.03 -12.34
C LEU A 199 -8.08 -4.24 -12.42
N SER A 200 -8.82 -3.14 -12.45
CA SER A 200 -10.21 -3.10 -12.91
C SER A 200 -10.32 -2.94 -14.42
N SER A 201 -9.39 -2.20 -15.01
CA SER A 201 -9.26 -2.01 -16.45
C SER A 201 -7.82 -1.66 -16.82
N GLY A 202 -7.45 -1.96 -18.06
CA GLY A 202 -6.16 -1.55 -18.60
C GLY A 202 -6.05 -1.81 -20.10
N SER A 203 -5.47 -0.86 -20.83
CA SER A 203 -5.32 -0.93 -22.27
C SER A 203 -3.99 -0.37 -22.73
N PHE A 204 -3.22 -1.19 -23.44
CA PHE A 204 -2.04 -0.77 -24.20
C PHE A 204 -2.43 -0.52 -25.65
N THR A 205 -2.13 0.67 -26.16
CA THR A 205 -2.47 1.10 -27.52
C THR A 205 -1.29 1.77 -28.20
N TYR A 206 -1.24 1.65 -29.52
CA TYR A 206 -0.31 2.41 -30.35
C TYR A 206 -0.81 2.42 -31.79
N TRP A 207 -0.42 3.45 -32.52
CA TRP A 207 -0.55 3.51 -33.97
C TRP A 207 0.76 3.10 -34.62
N TRP A 208 0.66 2.35 -35.71
CA TRP A 208 1.83 1.92 -36.47
C TRP A 208 1.53 1.90 -37.96
N ARG A 209 2.56 2.13 -38.77
CA ARG A 209 2.54 1.96 -40.22
C ARG A 209 3.87 1.36 -40.68
N THR A 210 3.89 0.78 -41.87
CA THR A 210 5.09 0.15 -42.42
C THR A 210 5.46 0.74 -43.77
N GLU A 211 6.76 0.78 -44.02
CA GLU A 211 7.37 1.11 -45.30
C GLU A 211 8.24 -0.09 -45.69
N ALA A 212 7.90 -0.76 -46.79
CA ALA A 212 8.63 -1.90 -47.33
C ALA A 212 8.46 -1.95 -48.85
N THR A 213 9.53 -2.32 -49.57
CA THR A 213 9.53 -2.44 -51.04
C THR A 213 8.75 -3.66 -51.53
N SER A 214 8.87 -4.78 -50.83
CA SER A 214 8.13 -6.02 -51.09
C SER A 214 7.91 -6.79 -49.78
N PRO A 215 6.92 -7.70 -49.73
CA PRO A 215 6.77 -8.60 -48.59
C PRO A 215 8.03 -9.46 -48.40
N ASP A 216 8.52 -9.50 -47.16
CA ASP A 216 9.61 -10.37 -46.73
C ASP A 216 9.21 -11.17 -45.47
N PRO A 217 9.24 -12.51 -45.49
CA PRO A 217 8.82 -13.34 -44.35
C PRO A 217 9.78 -13.32 -43.16
N ASP A 218 11.03 -12.90 -43.35
CA ASP A 218 12.09 -12.88 -42.35
C ASP A 218 12.24 -11.49 -41.69
N ASP A 219 11.82 -10.42 -42.35
CA ASP A 219 11.64 -9.09 -41.76
C ASP A 219 10.44 -9.03 -40.80
N ARG A 220 10.65 -8.54 -39.57
CA ARG A 220 9.67 -8.68 -38.47
C ARG A 220 9.46 -7.41 -37.66
N LEU A 221 8.21 -7.16 -37.28
CA LEU A 221 7.82 -6.29 -36.17
C LEU A 221 7.42 -7.14 -34.97
N ILE A 222 8.07 -6.89 -33.83
CA ILE A 222 7.74 -7.50 -32.54
C ILE A 222 7.46 -6.39 -31.54
N VAL A 223 6.33 -6.48 -30.84
CA VAL A 223 5.96 -5.57 -29.75
C VAL A 223 5.68 -6.38 -28.49
N GLU A 224 6.36 -6.05 -27.42
CA GLU A 224 6.39 -6.83 -26.18
C GLU A 224 6.27 -5.93 -24.95
N ILE A 225 5.71 -6.51 -23.89
CA ILE A 225 5.76 -6.01 -22.52
C ILE A 225 6.70 -6.94 -21.76
N LEU A 226 7.71 -6.39 -21.08
CA LEU A 226 8.70 -7.14 -20.33
C LEU A 226 8.71 -6.76 -18.86
N ASP A 227 9.12 -7.70 -18.01
CA ASP A 227 9.54 -7.45 -16.64
C ASP A 227 11.01 -7.86 -16.50
N GLY A 228 11.88 -6.87 -16.31
CA GLY A 228 13.32 -7.05 -16.51
C GLY A 228 13.63 -7.60 -17.92
N ALA A 229 14.18 -8.81 -17.99
CA ALA A 229 14.49 -9.49 -19.25
C ALA A 229 13.39 -10.44 -19.73
N ASP A 230 12.40 -10.75 -18.88
CA ASP A 230 11.38 -11.75 -19.15
C ASP A 230 10.22 -11.13 -19.96
N VAL A 231 9.77 -11.83 -21.00
CA VAL A 231 8.62 -11.40 -21.80
C VAL A 231 7.34 -11.78 -21.07
N VAL A 232 6.63 -10.77 -20.56
CA VAL A 232 5.34 -10.90 -19.89
C VAL A 232 4.23 -11.10 -20.91
N ALA A 233 4.26 -10.31 -21.99
CA ALA A 233 3.29 -10.42 -23.08
C ALA A 233 3.91 -10.08 -24.43
N THR A 234 3.64 -10.92 -25.43
CA THR A 234 3.86 -10.59 -26.84
C THR A 234 2.56 -9.98 -27.40
N VAL A 235 2.58 -8.68 -27.64
CA VAL A 235 1.43 -7.90 -28.10
C VAL A 235 1.23 -8.03 -29.61
N GLN A 236 2.35 -8.05 -30.35
CA GLN A 236 2.37 -8.23 -31.80
C GLN A 236 3.68 -8.94 -32.19
N ASN A 237 3.59 -9.88 -33.11
CA ASN A 237 4.73 -10.53 -33.75
C ASN A 237 4.30 -10.91 -35.16
N GLN A 238 4.74 -10.15 -36.16
CA GLN A 238 4.28 -10.23 -37.54
C GLN A 238 5.43 -9.97 -38.51
N SER A 239 5.37 -10.61 -39.67
CA SER A 239 6.30 -10.44 -40.79
C SER A 239 5.54 -10.27 -42.10
N ASN A 240 6.27 -10.22 -43.22
CA ASN A 240 5.72 -10.21 -44.57
C ASN A 240 4.88 -8.96 -44.86
N PHE A 241 5.33 -7.81 -44.33
CA PHE A 241 4.66 -6.54 -44.51
C PHE A 241 4.87 -5.96 -45.90
N THR A 242 3.86 -5.23 -46.39
CA THR A 242 4.01 -4.28 -47.49
C THR A 242 3.95 -2.86 -46.94
N THR A 243 4.17 -1.86 -47.80
CA THR A 243 3.85 -0.48 -47.42
C THR A 243 2.35 -0.35 -47.16
N GLN A 244 1.97 0.04 -45.94
CA GLN A 244 0.57 0.22 -45.56
C GLN A 244 0.39 1.48 -44.69
N GLY A 245 -0.81 2.05 -44.73
CA GLY A 245 -1.17 3.21 -43.91
C GLY A 245 -1.32 2.87 -42.42
N TRP A 246 -1.58 3.90 -41.62
CA TRP A 246 -1.75 3.80 -40.17
C TRP A 246 -2.78 2.75 -39.76
N GLN A 247 -2.37 1.86 -38.86
CA GLN A 247 -3.17 0.85 -38.18
C GLN A 247 -3.08 1.10 -36.67
N GLN A 248 -4.16 0.85 -35.94
CA GLN A 248 -4.14 0.89 -34.48
C GLN A 248 -4.07 -0.53 -33.91
N LYS A 249 -3.22 -0.73 -32.90
CA LYS A 249 -3.26 -1.91 -32.04
C LYS A 249 -3.86 -1.52 -30.70
N THR A 250 -4.72 -2.38 -30.17
CA THR A 250 -5.21 -2.32 -28.78
C THR A 250 -5.00 -3.67 -28.14
N PHE A 251 -4.50 -3.69 -26.91
CA PHE A 251 -4.21 -4.88 -26.14
C PHE A 251 -4.70 -4.73 -24.70
N ASN A 252 -5.38 -5.75 -24.18
CA ASN A 252 -5.88 -5.78 -22.81
C ASN A 252 -4.74 -6.21 -21.87
N VAL A 253 -4.32 -5.33 -20.96
CA VAL A 253 -3.24 -5.61 -20.01
C VAL A 253 -3.72 -6.15 -18.66
N VAL A 254 -5.03 -6.26 -18.42
CA VAL A 254 -5.58 -6.75 -17.14
C VAL A 254 -5.00 -8.11 -16.71
N PRO A 255 -4.79 -9.10 -17.60
CA PRO A 255 -4.19 -10.39 -17.20
C PRO A 255 -2.69 -10.35 -16.89
N TYR A 256 -2.04 -9.20 -17.10
CA TYR A 256 -0.59 -9.00 -17.04
C TYR A 256 -0.27 -7.86 -16.06
N ASP A 257 -1.00 -7.82 -14.95
CA ASP A 257 -0.85 -6.76 -13.96
C ASP A 257 0.33 -7.00 -13.01
N GLY A 258 0.72 -5.95 -12.29
CA GLY A 258 1.75 -6.04 -11.25
C GLY A 258 3.19 -5.99 -11.70
N HIS A 259 3.51 -5.10 -12.64
CA HIS A 259 4.86 -4.92 -13.16
C HIS A 259 5.28 -3.45 -13.26
N TYR A 260 6.56 -3.19 -13.03
CA TYR A 260 7.24 -2.00 -13.57
C TYR A 260 7.84 -2.38 -14.91
N ALA A 261 6.98 -2.40 -15.93
CA ALA A 261 7.28 -3.03 -17.20
C ALA A 261 8.20 -2.20 -18.09
N THR A 262 8.84 -2.88 -19.04
CA THR A 262 9.43 -2.27 -20.23
C THR A 262 8.52 -2.51 -21.41
N LEU A 263 8.09 -1.44 -22.10
CA LEU A 263 7.45 -1.55 -23.40
C LEU A 263 8.54 -1.58 -24.48
N ARG A 264 8.53 -2.59 -25.36
CA ARG A 264 9.55 -2.77 -26.39
C ARG A 264 8.95 -2.95 -27.77
N PHE A 265 9.37 -2.11 -28.70
CA PHE A 265 9.17 -2.29 -30.13
C PHE A 265 10.50 -2.75 -30.73
N THR A 266 10.48 -3.82 -31.52
CA THR A 266 11.65 -4.36 -32.21
C THR A 266 11.33 -4.54 -33.69
N VAL A 267 12.22 -4.03 -34.55
CA VAL A 267 12.21 -4.31 -36.00
C VAL A 267 13.47 -5.08 -36.34
N ILE A 268 13.31 -6.26 -36.93
CA ILE A 268 14.40 -7.12 -37.40
C ILE A 268 14.37 -7.11 -38.92
N ASN A 269 15.54 -6.87 -39.54
CA ASN A 269 15.76 -7.00 -40.97
C ASN A 269 16.83 -8.06 -41.24
N ASP A 270 16.57 -9.01 -42.13
CA ASP A 270 17.35 -10.25 -42.28
C ASP A 270 18.66 -10.08 -43.09
N GLY A 271 18.78 -9.01 -43.88
CA GLY A 271 19.98 -8.71 -44.68
C GLY A 271 19.78 -8.71 -46.19
N ASP A 272 18.57 -8.98 -46.68
CA ASP A 272 18.24 -8.81 -48.08
C ASP A 272 18.05 -7.31 -48.46
N ALA A 273 17.73 -7.02 -49.72
CA ALA A 273 17.59 -5.64 -50.18
C ALA A 273 16.26 -4.95 -49.77
N ASN A 274 15.34 -5.67 -49.13
CA ASN A 274 13.96 -5.28 -48.88
C ASN A 274 13.68 -4.87 -47.43
N ALA A 275 14.52 -4.00 -46.86
CA ALA A 275 14.39 -3.64 -45.45
C ALA A 275 13.04 -3.00 -45.08
N LEU A 276 12.35 -3.63 -44.14
CA LEU A 276 11.22 -3.10 -43.38
C LEU A 276 11.62 -1.90 -42.51
N SER A 277 10.85 -0.81 -42.66
CA SER A 277 10.76 0.25 -41.68
C SER A 277 9.38 0.29 -41.05
N VAL A 278 9.32 0.51 -39.73
CA VAL A 278 8.07 0.68 -38.99
C VAL A 278 8.08 2.07 -38.37
N VAL A 279 6.99 2.80 -38.55
CA VAL A 279 6.76 4.06 -37.85
C VAL A 279 5.67 3.83 -36.80
N VAL A 280 5.92 4.27 -35.58
CA VAL A 280 5.07 4.12 -34.40
C VAL A 280 4.75 5.52 -33.88
N ASP A 281 3.50 5.71 -33.46
CA ASP A 281 3.01 6.98 -32.92
C ASP A 281 1.87 6.75 -31.91
N ASP A 282 1.55 7.79 -31.13
CA ASP A 282 0.45 7.81 -30.15
C ASP A 282 0.41 6.54 -29.27
N VAL A 283 1.56 6.18 -28.70
CA VAL A 283 1.70 5.06 -27.76
C VAL A 283 1.06 5.45 -26.43
N GLY A 284 0.17 4.61 -25.91
CA GLY A 284 -0.50 4.86 -24.63
C GLY A 284 -0.73 3.57 -23.85
N LEU A 285 -0.59 3.66 -22.53
CA LEU A 285 -0.94 2.61 -21.58
C LEU A 285 -1.81 3.22 -20.49
N THR A 286 -3.12 3.07 -20.65
CA THR A 286 -4.07 3.48 -19.61
C THR A 286 -4.32 2.32 -18.66
N VAL A 287 -4.23 2.55 -17.35
CA VAL A 287 -4.43 1.52 -16.31
C VAL A 287 -5.27 2.06 -15.15
N GLN A 288 -6.11 1.21 -14.59
CA GLN A 288 -6.98 1.54 -13.46
C GLN A 288 -6.95 0.41 -12.42
N PRO A 289 -6.33 0.61 -11.25
CA PRO A 289 -6.34 -0.40 -10.18
C PRO A 289 -7.73 -0.51 -9.55
N ILE A 290 -7.97 -1.59 -8.79
CA ILE A 290 -9.02 -1.57 -7.77
C ILE A 290 -8.43 -1.06 -6.44
N ILE A 291 -9.25 -0.37 -5.66
CA ILE A 291 -8.91 0.09 -4.31
C ILE A 291 -9.99 -0.34 -3.30
N PRO A 292 -9.64 -0.55 -2.02
CA PRO A 292 -10.61 -1.02 -1.02
C PRO A 292 -11.66 0.05 -0.69
N LYS A 293 -12.90 -0.40 -0.52
CA LYS A 293 -14.01 0.43 -0.03
C LYS A 293 -14.15 0.25 1.49
N TYR A 294 -13.19 0.78 2.23
CA TYR A 294 -13.03 0.56 3.68
C TYR A 294 -14.29 0.78 4.52
N TRP A 295 -15.13 1.75 4.14
CA TRP A 295 -16.34 2.13 4.89
C TRP A 295 -17.57 1.29 4.55
N SER A 296 -17.46 0.38 3.58
CA SER A 296 -18.60 -0.46 3.20
C SER A 296 -18.81 -1.59 4.21
N ALA A 297 -20.07 -1.93 4.51
CA ALA A 297 -20.37 -3.10 5.34
C ALA A 297 -19.86 -4.41 4.70
N ALA A 298 -19.82 -4.48 3.37
CA ALA A 298 -19.27 -5.61 2.62
C ALA A 298 -17.77 -5.81 2.88
N TYR A 299 -17.01 -4.73 3.08
CA TYR A 299 -15.60 -4.79 3.47
C TYR A 299 -15.43 -5.03 4.98
N LEU A 300 -16.14 -4.25 5.80
CA LEU A 300 -15.98 -4.26 7.26
C LEU A 300 -16.37 -5.59 7.90
N SER A 301 -17.43 -6.24 7.42
CA SER A 301 -17.91 -7.51 8.00
C SER A 301 -16.87 -8.64 7.91
N PRO A 302 -16.33 -9.01 6.72
CA PRO A 302 -15.31 -10.05 6.65
C PRO A 302 -14.01 -9.63 7.36
N TYR A 303 -13.65 -8.34 7.35
CA TYR A 303 -12.46 -7.88 8.06
C TYR A 303 -12.62 -7.99 9.58
N GLN A 304 -13.78 -7.64 10.13
CA GLN A 304 -14.12 -7.83 11.54
C GLN A 304 -14.03 -9.31 11.95
N THR A 305 -14.57 -10.22 11.13
CA THR A 305 -14.48 -11.67 11.39
C THR A 305 -13.02 -12.13 11.43
N PHE A 306 -12.18 -11.67 10.49
CA PHE A 306 -10.76 -11.96 10.52
C PHE A 306 -10.08 -11.44 11.80
N ILE A 307 -10.36 -10.19 12.20
CA ILE A 307 -9.79 -9.58 13.41
C ILE A 307 -10.20 -10.36 14.67
N GLN A 308 -11.45 -10.83 14.75
CA GLN A 308 -11.95 -11.65 15.86
C GLN A 308 -11.17 -12.96 16.00
N GLU A 309 -10.87 -13.63 14.89
CA GLU A 309 -10.10 -14.87 14.89
C GLU A 309 -8.61 -14.63 15.20
N LEU A 310 -8.04 -13.53 14.69
CA LEU A 310 -6.70 -13.07 15.03
C LEU A 310 -6.57 -12.82 16.55
N GLY A 311 -7.50 -12.06 17.14
CA GLY A 311 -7.51 -11.79 18.58
C GLY A 311 -7.75 -13.05 19.41
N SER A 312 -8.63 -13.95 18.95
CA SER A 312 -8.88 -15.22 19.63
C SER A 312 -7.63 -16.09 19.74
N ARG A 313 -6.74 -16.05 18.72
CA ARG A 313 -5.48 -16.79 18.75
C ARG A 313 -4.37 -16.07 19.52
N TYR A 314 -4.21 -14.75 19.35
CA TYR A 314 -2.99 -14.05 19.77
C TYR A 314 -3.13 -13.10 20.96
N ARG A 315 -4.34 -12.85 21.50
CA ARG A 315 -4.52 -11.88 22.61
C ARG A 315 -3.72 -12.19 23.86
N ASN A 316 -3.46 -13.47 24.12
CA ASN A 316 -2.69 -13.95 25.27
C ASN A 316 -1.33 -14.56 24.87
N GLU A 317 -0.88 -14.36 23.64
CA GLU A 317 0.42 -14.86 23.18
C GLU A 317 1.55 -14.08 23.87
N PRO A 318 2.37 -14.71 24.74
CA PRO A 318 3.42 -14.01 25.49
C PRO A 318 4.61 -13.57 24.63
N ARG A 319 4.87 -14.21 23.49
CA ARG A 319 5.99 -13.84 22.60
C ARG A 319 5.73 -12.57 21.80
N LEU A 320 4.46 -12.29 21.56
CA LEU A 320 3.97 -11.12 20.85
C LEU A 320 3.90 -9.93 21.81
N GLU A 321 4.63 -8.85 21.58
CA GLU A 321 4.56 -7.62 22.36
C GLU A 321 3.30 -6.81 22.00
N PHE A 322 3.17 -6.45 20.72
CA PHE A 322 2.10 -5.59 20.23
C PHE A 322 1.58 -5.99 18.85
N VAL A 323 0.36 -5.52 18.54
CA VAL A 323 -0.27 -5.64 17.22
C VAL A 323 -0.57 -4.25 16.66
N GLY A 324 0.02 -3.93 15.52
CA GLY A 324 -0.33 -2.78 14.71
C GLY A 324 -1.66 -3.01 13.98
N ILE A 325 -2.59 -2.09 14.17
CA ILE A 325 -3.93 -2.11 13.57
C ILE A 325 -3.82 -1.79 12.08
N GLY A 326 -4.45 -2.60 11.24
CA GLY A 326 -4.51 -2.39 9.79
C GLY A 326 -5.69 -1.51 9.37
N SER A 327 -5.56 -0.19 9.46
CA SER A 327 -6.69 0.71 9.16
C SER A 327 -6.85 1.05 7.68
N GLY A 328 -5.74 1.14 6.95
CA GLY A 328 -5.67 1.64 5.58
C GLY A 328 -4.46 1.10 4.81
N MET A 329 -3.93 1.91 3.89
CA MET A 329 -2.75 1.59 3.09
C MET A 329 -1.54 1.32 3.99
N TYR A 330 -0.83 0.21 3.77
CA TYR A 330 0.25 -0.30 4.64
C TYR A 330 -0.15 -0.48 6.12
N GLY A 331 -1.45 -0.50 6.39
CA GLY A 331 -2.03 -0.50 7.73
C GLY A 331 -2.11 0.89 8.39
N GLU A 332 -1.69 1.96 7.72
CA GLU A 332 -1.72 3.32 8.22
C GLU A 332 -3.13 3.94 8.16
N THR A 333 -3.28 5.14 8.68
CA THR A 333 -4.57 5.87 8.74
C THR A 333 -4.82 6.76 7.52
N ILE A 334 -4.24 6.38 6.38
CA ILE A 334 -4.55 6.87 5.04
C ILE A 334 -5.15 5.73 4.21
N PRO A 335 -6.26 5.96 3.47
CA PRO A 335 -6.96 4.87 2.78
C PRO A 335 -6.16 4.33 1.59
N VAL A 336 -5.57 5.22 0.77
CA VAL A 336 -4.87 4.91 -0.49
C VAL A 336 -3.83 5.98 -0.81
N ASN A 337 -3.05 5.81 -1.88
CA ASN A 337 -2.18 6.88 -2.38
C ASN A 337 -3.01 8.07 -2.89
N ASN A 338 -2.53 9.30 -2.71
CA ASN A 338 -3.24 10.53 -3.09
C ASN A 338 -3.67 10.59 -4.56
N ALA A 339 -3.01 9.84 -5.45
CA ALA A 339 -3.42 9.70 -6.85
C ALA A 339 -4.84 9.14 -7.01
N ASP A 340 -5.34 8.41 -6.00
CA ASP A 340 -6.66 7.79 -5.96
C ASP A 340 -7.71 8.57 -5.15
N ASP A 341 -7.33 9.70 -4.51
CA ASP A 341 -8.25 10.53 -3.75
C ASP A 341 -9.50 10.94 -4.56
N PRO A 342 -9.39 11.36 -5.84
CA PRO A 342 -10.59 11.70 -6.62
C PRO A 342 -11.60 10.56 -6.72
N ALA A 343 -11.14 9.30 -6.79
CA ALA A 343 -12.03 8.14 -6.86
C ALA A 343 -12.74 7.89 -5.52
N LEU A 344 -12.03 8.05 -4.39
CA LEU A 344 -12.62 7.93 -3.06
C LEU A 344 -13.70 9.01 -2.81
N LEU A 345 -13.42 10.24 -3.21
CA LEU A 345 -14.35 11.36 -3.09
C LEU A 345 -15.59 11.19 -3.95
N ALA A 346 -15.39 10.76 -5.21
CA ALA A 346 -16.50 10.43 -6.10
C ALA A 346 -17.36 9.27 -5.54
N ALA A 347 -16.76 8.34 -4.79
CA ALA A 347 -17.45 7.26 -4.09
C ALA A 347 -18.06 7.67 -2.74
N GLY A 348 -17.93 8.95 -2.33
CA GLY A 348 -18.57 9.53 -1.15
C GLY A 348 -17.75 9.46 0.14
N LEU A 349 -16.45 9.16 0.11
CA LEU A 349 -15.61 9.19 1.31
C LEU A 349 -15.35 10.62 1.78
N THR A 350 -15.90 10.99 2.94
CA THR A 350 -15.61 12.26 3.63
C THR A 350 -14.63 12.02 4.78
N SER A 351 -14.05 13.10 5.31
CA SER A 351 -13.19 13.03 6.52
C SER A 351 -13.94 12.41 7.71
N ASP A 352 -15.19 12.83 7.98
CA ASP A 352 -16.00 12.25 9.07
C ASP A 352 -16.25 10.75 8.87
N LEU A 353 -16.53 10.33 7.63
CA LEU A 353 -16.74 8.93 7.31
C LEU A 353 -15.43 8.12 7.45
N TRP A 354 -14.30 8.72 7.07
CA TRP A 354 -12.99 8.10 7.25
C TRP A 354 -12.64 7.93 8.73
N ILE A 355 -12.79 8.99 9.54
CA ILE A 355 -12.59 8.94 11.00
C ILE A 355 -13.47 7.84 11.61
N THR A 356 -14.76 7.79 11.24
CA THR A 356 -15.70 6.77 11.73
C THR A 356 -15.24 5.36 11.32
N THR A 357 -14.70 5.20 10.12
CA THR A 357 -14.19 3.92 9.60
C THR A 357 -12.96 3.45 10.37
N VAL A 358 -11.97 4.32 10.57
CA VAL A 358 -10.77 4.03 11.38
C VAL A 358 -11.16 3.69 12.82
N ASN A 359 -12.09 4.43 13.41
CA ASN A 359 -12.59 4.19 14.76
C ASN A 359 -13.32 2.83 14.87
N ALA A 360 -14.10 2.45 13.86
CA ALA A 360 -14.75 1.15 13.81
C ALA A 360 -13.73 0.00 13.74
N ILE A 361 -12.72 0.11 12.88
CA ILE A 361 -11.63 -0.88 12.78
C ILE A 361 -10.86 -0.96 14.11
N THR A 362 -10.52 0.19 14.71
CA THR A 362 -9.86 0.28 16.01
C THR A 362 -10.66 -0.43 17.10
N GLN A 363 -11.99 -0.23 17.12
CA GLN A 363 -12.88 -0.91 18.04
C GLN A 363 -12.89 -2.43 17.82
N TYR A 364 -12.88 -2.92 16.57
CA TYR A 364 -12.82 -4.36 16.29
C TYR A 364 -11.57 -5.01 16.87
N TYR A 365 -10.41 -4.37 16.74
CA TYR A 365 -9.18 -4.85 17.37
C TYR A 365 -9.27 -4.78 18.89
N ARG A 366 -9.73 -3.67 19.47
CA ARG A 366 -9.92 -3.54 20.91
C ARG A 366 -10.79 -4.66 21.45
N ASP A 367 -11.92 -4.95 20.81
CA ASP A 367 -12.84 -6.01 21.24
C ASP A 367 -12.20 -7.40 21.13
N ALA A 368 -11.57 -7.71 19.99
CA ALA A 368 -10.98 -9.01 19.73
C ALA A 368 -9.81 -9.36 20.67
N PHE A 369 -9.05 -8.34 21.10
CA PHE A 369 -7.90 -8.48 21.99
C PHE A 369 -8.23 -8.19 23.46
N SER A 370 -9.50 -7.95 23.78
CA SER A 370 -9.96 -7.83 25.17
C SER A 370 -10.47 -9.16 25.73
N GLN A 371 -10.40 -9.29 27.05
CA GLN A 371 -11.03 -10.38 27.79
C GLN A 371 -11.72 -9.77 29.02
N GLY A 372 -13.04 -9.95 29.13
CA GLY A 372 -13.82 -9.34 30.22
C GLY A 372 -13.87 -7.80 30.17
N GLY A 373 -13.69 -7.19 29.00
CA GLY A 373 -13.64 -5.73 28.81
C GLY A 373 -12.24 -5.12 28.97
N THR A 374 -11.30 -5.83 29.59
CA THR A 374 -9.90 -5.39 29.74
C THR A 374 -9.07 -5.81 28.54
N LEU A 375 -8.33 -4.86 27.96
CA LEU A 375 -7.40 -5.13 26.86
C LEU A 375 -6.24 -6.03 27.34
N ARG A 376 -5.91 -7.08 26.59
CA ARG A 376 -4.89 -8.07 26.99
C ARG A 376 -3.58 -7.96 26.20
N LYS A 377 -3.60 -7.23 25.09
CA LYS A 377 -2.47 -7.05 24.19
C LYS A 377 -2.32 -5.59 23.85
N ILE A 378 -1.07 -5.11 23.76
CA ILE A 378 -0.80 -3.77 23.26
C ILE A 378 -1.25 -3.71 21.81
N LEU A 379 -2.15 -2.78 21.52
CA LEU A 379 -2.58 -2.45 20.17
C LEU A 379 -1.98 -1.11 19.80
N MET A 380 -1.56 -0.94 18.56
CA MET A 380 -0.99 0.31 18.05
C MET A 380 -1.79 0.77 16.84
N LEU A 381 -2.43 1.95 16.95
CA LEU A 381 -2.97 2.63 15.79
C LEU A 381 -1.82 3.34 15.06
N GLN A 382 -1.61 3.03 13.78
CA GLN A 382 -0.65 3.71 12.92
C GLN A 382 -1.22 5.06 12.48
N ALA A 383 -1.13 6.03 13.39
CA ALA A 383 -1.84 7.30 13.42
C ALA A 383 -1.25 8.39 12.52
N ALA A 384 -0.20 8.10 11.77
CA ALA A 384 0.32 8.97 10.72
C ALA A 384 0.60 8.15 9.46
N PRO A 385 0.14 8.59 8.28
CA PRO A 385 -0.39 9.92 7.96
C PRO A 385 -1.92 10.03 8.12
N PHE A 386 -2.54 11.06 7.55
CA PHE A 386 -4.00 11.27 7.49
C PHE A 386 -4.49 11.24 6.04
N PHE A 387 -5.81 11.20 5.81
CA PHE A 387 -6.39 11.20 4.47
C PHE A 387 -6.43 12.60 3.86
N ARG A 388 -7.22 13.52 4.43
CA ARG A 388 -7.40 14.87 3.85
C ARG A 388 -6.98 15.97 4.78
N GLU A 389 -7.40 15.86 6.03
CA GLU A 389 -7.25 16.92 7.02
C GLU A 389 -6.43 16.40 8.20
N ALA A 390 -5.46 17.19 8.65
CA ALA A 390 -4.63 16.83 9.79
C ALA A 390 -5.43 16.64 11.10
N SER A 391 -6.64 17.18 11.17
CA SER A 391 -7.57 16.95 12.28
C SER A 391 -8.08 15.51 12.36
N GLU A 392 -8.10 14.76 11.25
CA GLU A 392 -8.47 13.34 11.27
C GLU A 392 -7.56 12.57 12.22
N ARG A 393 -6.25 12.87 12.18
CA ARG A 393 -5.26 12.29 13.08
C ARG A 393 -5.55 12.53 14.55
N ARG A 394 -5.83 13.78 14.90
CA ARG A 394 -6.24 14.13 16.25
C ARG A 394 -7.43 13.28 16.70
N ASP A 395 -8.46 13.18 15.85
CA ASP A 395 -9.75 12.64 16.23
C ASP A 395 -9.73 11.10 16.36
N PHE A 396 -9.06 10.37 15.44
CA PHE A 396 -8.90 8.92 15.60
C PHE A 396 -7.89 8.55 16.70
N SER A 397 -6.85 9.36 16.94
CA SER A 397 -5.91 9.11 18.04
C SER A 397 -6.57 9.30 19.40
N ALA A 398 -7.39 10.34 19.56
CA ALA A 398 -8.17 10.55 20.78
C ALA A 398 -9.15 9.39 21.03
N PHE A 399 -9.81 8.89 19.98
CA PHE A 399 -10.70 7.72 20.08
C PHE A 399 -9.95 6.46 20.53
N ALA A 400 -8.78 6.20 19.96
CA ALA A 400 -7.91 5.07 20.27
C ALA A 400 -7.40 5.14 21.73
N ALA A 401 -6.84 6.27 22.14
CA ALA A 401 -6.29 6.46 23.48
C ALA A 401 -7.37 6.37 24.58
N ALA A 402 -8.58 6.86 24.32
CA ALA A 402 -9.73 6.69 25.21
C ALA A 402 -10.16 5.21 25.39
N ARG A 403 -9.65 4.32 24.53
CA ARG A 403 -9.84 2.87 24.56
C ARG A 403 -8.51 2.15 24.71
N ASP A 404 -7.57 2.75 25.43
CA ASP A 404 -6.31 2.10 25.84
C ASP A 404 -5.49 1.51 24.68
N VAL A 405 -5.78 1.96 23.44
CA VAL A 405 -5.04 1.60 22.24
C VAL A 405 -3.91 2.62 22.10
N GLY A 406 -2.70 2.10 21.95
CA GLY A 406 -1.49 2.87 21.75
C GLY A 406 -1.45 3.62 20.43
N ILE A 407 -0.58 4.61 20.36
CA ILE A 407 -0.43 5.51 19.21
C ILE A 407 0.95 5.28 18.59
N SER A 408 0.97 4.99 17.29
CA SER A 408 2.22 4.94 16.53
C SER A 408 2.23 5.92 15.38
N ASN A 409 3.32 6.68 15.24
CA ASN A 409 3.51 7.60 14.12
C ASN A 409 4.64 7.11 13.20
N ASN A 410 4.35 6.97 11.91
CA ASN A 410 5.32 6.59 10.89
C ASN A 410 6.10 7.83 10.40
N GLY A 411 7.03 8.28 11.23
CA GLY A 411 7.89 9.41 10.91
C GLY A 411 8.54 10.01 12.14
N LEU A 412 9.76 9.59 12.44
CA LEU A 412 10.62 10.26 13.41
C LEU A 412 11.72 11.00 12.66
N TYR A 413 11.78 12.30 12.90
CA TYR A 413 12.80 13.19 12.36
C TYR A 413 13.49 13.90 13.51
N PHE A 414 14.76 14.25 13.32
CA PHE A 414 15.51 15.05 14.30
C PHE A 414 14.94 16.48 14.40
N ASP A 415 14.50 17.03 13.28
CA ASP A 415 13.84 18.33 13.16
C ASP A 415 12.69 18.24 12.15
N TRP A 416 11.57 18.91 12.45
CA TRP A 416 10.39 18.91 11.60
C TRP A 416 9.54 20.17 11.80
N ASN A 417 9.17 20.81 10.68
CA ASN A 417 8.22 21.91 10.73
C ASN A 417 6.85 21.40 11.16
N PHE A 418 6.17 22.13 12.04
CA PHE A 418 4.85 21.73 12.56
C PHE A 418 4.91 20.37 13.28
N ALA A 419 5.99 20.15 14.04
CA ALA A 419 6.16 18.99 14.91
C ALA A 419 5.10 18.97 16.04
N GLU A 420 4.84 20.12 16.67
CA GLU A 420 4.04 20.21 17.89
C GLU A 420 3.16 21.47 17.88
N THR A 421 1.90 21.31 18.24
CA THR A 421 0.99 22.41 18.59
C THR A 421 0.31 22.20 19.93
N TYR A 422 0.36 20.99 20.50
CA TYR A 422 -0.33 20.60 21.74
C TYR A 422 -0.02 21.48 22.95
N GLN A 423 1.18 22.06 23.03
CA GLN A 423 1.60 22.90 24.17
C GLN A 423 1.49 24.41 23.90
N TYR A 424 1.16 24.82 22.66
CA TYR A 424 1.23 26.22 22.22
C TYR A 424 -0.13 26.78 21.85
N ASN A 425 -0.31 28.10 21.99
CA ASN A 425 -1.54 28.76 21.56
C ASN A 425 -1.64 28.76 20.01
N ALA A 426 -2.20 27.69 19.44
CA ALA A 426 -2.45 27.54 18.02
C ALA A 426 -3.87 27.98 17.66
N PRO A 427 -4.11 28.45 16.41
CA PRO A 427 -5.46 28.61 15.89
C PRO A 427 -6.28 27.33 16.12
N SER A 428 -7.56 27.47 16.47
CA SER A 428 -8.41 26.32 16.85
C SER A 428 -8.48 25.22 15.79
N ASN A 429 -8.30 25.54 14.52
CA ASN A 429 -8.25 24.59 13.41
C ASN A 429 -6.89 23.86 13.26
N LEU A 430 -5.81 24.38 13.85
CA LEU A 430 -4.48 23.76 13.87
C LEU A 430 -4.15 23.13 15.22
N TRP A 431 -4.95 23.40 16.24
CA TRP A 431 -4.75 22.84 17.57
C TRP A 431 -4.83 21.32 17.56
N ARG A 432 -3.73 20.69 18.03
CA ARG A 432 -3.55 19.24 18.18
C ARG A 432 -3.51 18.47 16.85
N THR A 433 -3.19 19.15 15.76
CA THR A 433 -3.09 18.53 14.43
C THR A 433 -1.64 18.34 13.98
N ALA A 434 -0.67 18.78 14.79
CA ALA A 434 0.75 18.64 14.51
C ALA A 434 1.19 17.18 14.54
N TYR A 435 2.38 16.95 14.00
CA TYR A 435 2.81 15.58 13.73
C TYR A 435 2.97 14.73 14.99
N TYR A 436 3.51 15.29 16.08
CA TYR A 436 3.77 14.59 17.34
C TYR A 436 2.70 14.79 18.42
N ASP A 437 1.66 15.58 18.14
CA ASP A 437 0.67 15.97 19.16
C ASP A 437 -0.04 14.78 19.81
N ALA A 438 -0.40 13.75 19.03
CA ALA A 438 -1.08 12.58 19.57
C ALA A 438 -0.20 11.77 20.54
N ILE A 439 1.12 11.72 20.30
CA ILE A 439 2.08 11.06 21.20
C ILE A 439 2.23 11.89 22.47
N LEU A 440 2.40 13.21 22.34
CA LEU A 440 2.55 14.12 23.48
C LEU A 440 1.29 14.18 24.35
N GLU A 441 0.10 14.12 23.75
CA GLU A 441 -1.17 14.19 24.48
C GLU A 441 -1.50 12.90 25.22
N HIS A 442 -1.12 11.75 24.68
CA HIS A 442 -1.61 10.44 25.13
C HIS A 442 -0.53 9.52 25.69
N GLY A 443 0.76 9.87 25.59
CA GLY A 443 1.89 9.03 26.02
C GLY A 443 1.89 8.64 27.50
N ASP A 444 1.33 9.48 28.37
CA ASP A 444 1.18 9.17 29.79
C ASP A 444 0.07 8.12 30.08
N ARG A 445 -0.75 7.77 29.08
CA ARG A 445 -1.91 6.87 29.23
C ARG A 445 -1.75 5.57 28.46
N VAL A 446 -1.25 5.65 27.23
CA VAL A 446 -1.21 4.50 26.31
C VAL A 446 0.20 4.33 25.72
N PRO A 447 0.58 3.09 25.34
CA PRO A 447 1.86 2.87 24.70
C PRO A 447 2.04 3.71 23.44
N THR A 448 3.24 4.22 23.21
CA THR A 448 3.55 5.05 22.04
C THR A 448 4.72 4.49 21.24
N ALA A 449 4.71 4.75 19.94
CA ALA A 449 5.75 4.27 19.05
C ALA A 449 6.06 5.25 17.92
N PHE A 450 7.32 5.32 17.51
CA PHE A 450 7.69 5.85 16.20
C PHE A 450 8.07 4.72 15.26
N GLU A 451 7.82 4.90 13.95
CA GLU A 451 8.57 4.21 12.90
C GLU A 451 9.44 5.21 12.15
N THR A 452 10.63 4.76 11.77
CA THR A 452 11.63 5.57 11.09
C THR A 452 12.31 4.78 9.98
N TYR A 453 12.76 5.51 8.96
CA TYR A 453 13.49 4.96 7.83
C TYR A 453 14.88 5.57 7.72
N GLY A 454 15.81 4.85 7.07
CA GLY A 454 17.16 5.34 6.83
C GLY A 454 17.22 6.75 6.21
N TYR A 455 16.28 7.09 5.32
CA TYR A 455 16.20 8.44 4.73
C TYR A 455 15.72 9.51 5.71
N MET A 456 14.93 9.16 6.73
CA MET A 456 14.43 10.10 7.73
C MET A 456 15.51 10.48 8.75
N LEU A 457 16.36 9.53 9.13
CA LEU A 457 17.37 9.70 10.19
C LEU A 457 18.83 9.58 9.75
N GLY A 458 19.15 9.65 8.46
CA GLY A 458 20.54 9.90 8.09
C GLY A 458 20.95 9.84 6.62
N ALA A 459 20.16 9.22 5.73
CA ALA A 459 20.53 9.04 4.33
C ALA A 459 19.99 10.14 3.37
N SER A 460 19.15 11.06 3.83
CA SER A 460 18.61 12.10 2.94
C SER A 460 19.68 13.17 2.62
N PRO A 461 20.04 13.39 1.34
CA PRO A 461 20.95 14.47 0.95
C PRO A 461 20.34 15.87 1.15
N SER A 462 19.02 15.97 1.32
CA SER A 462 18.29 17.24 1.34
C SER A 462 18.12 17.85 2.73
N ILE A 463 18.52 17.15 3.80
CA ILE A 463 18.36 17.62 5.18
C ILE A 463 19.73 17.59 5.88
N ALA A 464 20.66 18.40 5.36
CA ALA A 464 22.00 18.55 5.91
C ALA A 464 21.98 19.51 7.12
N MET A 465 21.56 19.01 8.29
CA MET A 465 22.10 19.55 9.53
C MET A 465 23.50 18.93 9.71
N GLY A 466 24.51 19.80 9.76
CA GLY A 466 25.92 19.43 9.63
C GLY A 466 26.35 18.36 10.65
N GLY A 467 26.74 17.19 10.13
CA GLY A 467 27.18 16.07 10.97
C GLY A 467 27.28 14.72 10.26
N GLY A 468 26.36 14.45 9.33
CA GLY A 468 26.28 13.18 8.61
C GLY A 468 25.22 12.22 9.20
N PRO A 469 25.10 10.99 8.68
CA PRO A 469 24.02 10.08 9.03
C PRO A 469 23.92 9.75 10.53
N ALA A 470 25.06 9.56 11.21
CA ALA A 470 25.10 9.23 12.62
C ALA A 470 24.54 10.35 13.52
N ASP A 471 24.81 11.60 13.17
CA ASP A 471 24.35 12.76 13.95
C ASP A 471 22.84 12.94 13.82
N ASN A 472 22.29 12.77 12.61
CA ASN A 472 20.85 12.82 12.38
C ASN A 472 20.11 11.71 13.15
N PHE A 473 20.69 10.51 13.22
CA PHE A 473 20.14 9.42 14.01
C PHE A 473 20.20 9.72 15.51
N TYR A 474 21.34 10.20 16.00
CA TYR A 474 21.51 10.59 17.40
C TYR A 474 20.45 11.61 17.83
N TRP A 475 20.27 12.69 17.07
CA TRP A 475 19.26 13.70 17.38
C TRP A 475 17.82 13.19 17.21
N GLY A 476 17.56 12.31 16.25
CA GLY A 476 16.27 11.64 16.11
C GLY A 476 15.92 10.79 17.32
N VAL A 477 16.87 10.01 17.84
CA VAL A 477 16.67 9.21 19.05
C VAL A 477 16.45 10.11 20.27
N LEU A 478 17.20 11.22 20.42
CA LEU A 478 16.93 12.19 21.49
C LEU A 478 15.53 12.79 21.40
N ASN A 479 15.03 13.09 20.19
CA ASN A 479 13.67 13.58 19.98
C ASN A 479 12.62 12.53 20.42
N ALA A 480 12.85 11.26 20.12
CA ALA A 480 11.99 10.18 20.58
C ALA A 480 12.00 10.01 22.11
N LEU A 481 13.17 10.13 22.74
CA LEU A 481 13.34 10.04 24.19
C LEU A 481 12.71 11.22 24.93
N ASP A 482 12.81 12.44 24.37
CA ASP A 482 12.13 13.64 24.88
C ASP A 482 10.60 13.44 24.94
N LYS A 483 10.05 12.69 24.00
CA LYS A 483 8.62 12.34 23.93
C LYS A 483 8.24 11.11 24.74
N HIS A 484 9.20 10.54 25.49
CA HIS A 484 9.00 9.35 26.32
C HIS A 484 8.39 8.16 25.56
N VAL A 485 8.79 7.97 24.29
CA VAL A 485 8.23 6.89 23.46
C VAL A 485 8.64 5.51 23.98
N ASP A 486 7.73 4.54 23.92
CA ASP A 486 8.02 3.16 24.34
C ASP A 486 8.78 2.37 23.27
N TYR A 487 8.48 2.62 21.99
CA TYR A 487 9.05 1.85 20.88
C TYR A 487 9.59 2.73 19.75
N ILE A 488 10.75 2.36 19.20
CA ILE A 488 11.30 2.92 17.96
C ILE A 488 11.44 1.77 16.96
N ARG A 489 10.61 1.79 15.90
CA ARG A 489 10.57 0.79 14.83
C ARG A 489 11.49 1.23 13.70
N MET A 490 12.48 0.42 13.35
CA MET A 490 13.55 0.76 12.41
C MET A 490 13.40 0.01 11.09
N SER A 491 13.06 0.75 10.03
CA SER A 491 12.83 0.24 8.67
C SER A 491 13.93 0.68 7.70
N SER A 492 14.34 -0.21 6.80
CA SER A 492 15.25 0.13 5.69
C SER A 492 16.62 0.72 6.09
N TYR A 493 17.24 0.16 7.13
CA TYR A 493 18.61 0.49 7.58
C TYR A 493 19.67 -0.50 7.06
N SER A 494 19.46 -1.10 5.87
CA SER A 494 20.33 -2.17 5.34
C SER A 494 21.80 -1.78 5.17
N ASP A 495 22.06 -0.49 4.93
CA ASP A 495 23.40 0.03 4.66
C ASP A 495 24.08 0.58 5.94
N TRP A 496 23.37 0.50 7.07
CA TRP A 496 23.86 0.94 8.37
C TRP A 496 24.47 -0.27 9.06
N TYR A 497 25.76 -0.49 8.82
CA TYR A 497 26.53 -1.49 9.57
C TYR A 497 26.64 -1.03 11.03
N LEU A 498 25.85 -1.64 11.92
CA LEU A 498 25.94 -1.40 13.36
C LEU A 498 27.11 -2.15 14.04
N GLY A 499 27.86 -2.97 13.29
CA GLY A 499 28.92 -3.81 13.84
C GLY A 499 28.40 -4.87 14.83
N ALA A 500 29.22 -5.87 15.11
CA ALA A 500 29.09 -6.59 16.38
C ALA A 500 29.70 -5.70 17.47
N ASN A 501 29.11 -5.72 18.67
CA ASN A 501 29.63 -4.99 19.84
C ASN A 501 31.10 -5.29 20.14
#